data_AF-A0A9E1RR06-F1
#
_entry.id   AF-A0A9E1RR06-F1
#
_cell.length_a   1.000
_cell.length_b   1.000
_cell.length_c   1.000
_cell.angle_alpha   90.00
_cell.angle_beta   90.00
_cell.angle_gamma   90.00
#
_symmetry.space_group_name_H-M   'P 1'
#
loop_
_entity.id
_entity.type
_entity.pdbx_description
1 polymer ?
#
loop_
_entity_poly.entity_id
_entity_poly.type
_entity_poly.pdbx_seq_one_letter_code
_entity_poly.pdbx_strand_id
1 'polypeptide(L)' 'NLTLANALGVQLRLVEKALVRMDEGTYGTCEVCTEPIETERLNILPMTNHCIAHA' A
#
# COMPACT_ATOMS: atom_id res chain seq x y z
N ASN A 1 15.52 21.57 -2.19
CA ASN A 1 15.54 20.78 -0.95
C ASN A 1 15.20 19.33 -1.31
N LEU A 2 16.20 18.47 -1.54
CA LEU A 2 16.01 17.13 -2.13
C LEU A 2 15.17 16.17 -1.26
N THR A 3 15.04 16.44 0.04
CA THR A 3 14.37 15.53 0.98
C THR A 3 12.85 15.46 0.76
N LEU A 4 12.20 16.60 0.50
CA LEU A 4 10.76 16.67 0.24
C LEU A 4 10.40 15.97 -1.08
N ALA A 5 11.17 16.22 -2.14
CA ALA A 5 10.94 15.61 -3.44
C ALA A 5 11.07 14.07 -3.38
N ASN A 6 12.06 13.56 -2.64
CA ASN A 6 12.23 12.13 -2.43
C ASN A 6 11.05 11.52 -1.64
N ALA A 7 10.61 12.17 -0.56
CA ALA A 7 9.47 11.70 0.23
C ALA A 7 8.19 11.63 -0.61
N LEU A 8 7.92 12.65 -1.44
CA LEU A 8 6.78 12.65 -2.34
C LEU A 8 6.88 11.54 -3.39
N GLY A 9 8.08 11.30 -3.94
CA GLY A 9 8.32 10.21 -4.88
C GLY A 9 8.09 8.83 -4.27
N VAL A 10 8.42 8.63 -2.98
CA VAL A 10 8.10 7.38 -2.26
C VAL A 10 6.60 7.20 -2.15
N GLN A 11 5.86 8.23 -1.74
CA GLN A 11 4.41 8.18 -1.61
C GLN A 11 3.73 7.87 -2.95
N LEU A 12 4.18 8.52 -4.04
CA LEU A 12 3.67 8.27 -5.38
C LEU A 12 3.84 6.79 -5.78
N ARG A 13 5.02 6.21 -5.57
CA ARG A 13 5.27 4.79 -5.89
C ARG A 13 4.40 3.83 -5.09
N LEU A 14 4.07 4.16 -3.84
CA LEU A 14 3.15 3.34 -3.05
C LEU A 14 1.73 3.37 -3.63
N VAL A 15 1.27 4.54 -4.06
CA VAL A 15 -0.04 4.68 -4.73
C VAL A 15 -0.05 3.96 -6.08
N GLU A 16 0.97 4.14 -6.90
CA GLU A 16 1.11 3.44 -8.19
C GLU A 16 1.10 1.92 -8.00
N LYS A 17 1.83 1.40 -7.00
CA LYS A 17 1.82 -0.03 -6.68
C LYS A 17 0.43 -0.51 -6.25
N ALA A 18 -0.29 0.26 -5.44
CA ALA A 18 -1.64 -0.09 -5.04
C ALA A 18 -2.60 -0.18 -6.25
N LEU A 19 -2.47 0.74 -7.22
CA LEU A 19 -3.25 0.70 -8.47
C LEU A 19 -2.93 -0.53 -9.32
N VAL A 20 -1.65 -0.86 -9.51
CA VAL A 20 -1.24 -2.09 -10.21
C VAL A 20 -1.87 -3.32 -9.55
N ARG A 21 -1.89 -3.37 -8.22
CA ARG A 21 -2.51 -4.47 -7.48
C ARG A 21 -4.01 -4.54 -7.63
N MET A 22 -4.69 -3.41 -7.84
CA MET A 22 -6.13 -3.41 -8.17
C MET A 22 -6.35 -4.04 -9.54
N ASP A 23 -5.53 -3.67 -10.53
CA ASP A 23 -5.60 -4.24 -11.88
C ASP A 23 -5.30 -5.74 -11.89
N GLU A 24 -4.36 -6.20 -11.05
CA GLU A 24 -4.03 -7.61 -10.86
C GLU A 24 -5.05 -8.38 -10.00
N GLY A 25 -6.01 -7.69 -9.38
CA GLY A 25 -6.98 -8.29 -8.46
C GLY A 25 -6.39 -8.73 -7.11
N THR A 26 -5.18 -8.26 -6.77
CA THR A 26 -4.48 -8.59 -5.51
C THR A 26 -4.59 -7.47 -4.46
N TYR A 27 -5.26 -6.36 -4.78
CA TYR A 27 -5.49 -5.27 -3.84
C TYR A 27 -6.21 -5.77 -2.57
N GLY A 28 -5.75 -5.32 -1.41
CA GLY A 28 -6.30 -5.74 -0.12
C GLY A 28 -5.78 -7.09 0.39
N THR A 29 -4.70 -7.64 -0.18
CA THR A 29 -4.02 -8.86 0.33
C THR A 29 -2.65 -8.52 0.91
N CYS A 30 -2.24 -9.06 2.05
CA CYS A 30 -0.92 -8.80 2.62
C CYS A 30 0.19 -9.47 1.80
N GLU A 31 1.27 -8.74 1.47
CA GLU A 31 2.42 -9.32 0.73
C GLU A 31 3.23 -10.34 1.53
N VAL A 32 3.09 -10.33 2.85
CA VAL A 32 3.87 -11.20 3.74
C VAL A 32 3.12 -12.50 4.03
N CYS A 33 1.88 -12.41 4.51
CA CYS A 33 1.12 -13.58 4.95
C CYS A 33 0.01 -14.01 3.99
N THR A 34 -0.21 -13.29 2.88
CA THR A 34 -1.25 -13.58 1.88
C THR A 34 -2.70 -13.55 2.39
N GLU A 35 -2.91 -13.10 3.63
CA GLU A 35 -4.24 -12.90 4.21
C GLU A 35 -4.84 -11.54 3.83
N PRO A 36 -6.18 -11.38 3.91
CA PRO A 36 -6.83 -10.10 3.69
C PRO A 36 -6.32 -9.00 4.63
N ILE A 37 -6.08 -7.81 4.08
CA ILE A 37 -5.81 -6.57 4.84
C ILE A 37 -7.14 -6.06 5.40
N GLU A 38 -7.12 -5.61 6.65
CA GLU A 38 -8.30 -5.11 7.33
C GLU A 38 -8.90 -3.92 6.56
N THR A 39 -10.21 -3.96 6.29
CA THR A 39 -10.89 -2.91 5.50
C THR A 39 -10.74 -1.53 6.15
N GLU A 40 -10.81 -1.45 7.48
CA GLU A 40 -10.61 -0.19 8.20
C GLU A 40 -9.19 0.37 8.01
N ARG A 41 -8.18 -0.50 7.91
CA ARG A 41 -6.81 -0.10 7.58
C ARG A 41 -6.70 0.42 6.16
N LEU A 42 -7.34 -0.23 5.18
CA LEU A 42 -7.37 0.26 3.79
C LEU A 42 -8.10 1.60 3.68
N ASN A 43 -9.14 1.85 4.48
CA ASN A 43 -9.83 3.13 4.52
C ASN A 43 -8.95 4.27 5.05
N ILE A 44 -8.06 3.98 6.00
CA ILE A 44 -7.12 4.95 6.59
C ILE A 44 -5.88 5.13 5.71
N LEU A 45 -5.33 4.03 5.19
CA LEU A 45 -4.07 3.99 4.44
C LEU A 45 -4.22 3.10 3.18
N PRO A 46 -4.87 3.61 2.11
CA PRO A 46 -5.24 2.81 0.95
C PRO A 46 -4.07 2.19 0.19
N MET A 47 -2.88 2.78 0.29
CA MET A 47 -1.66 2.33 -0.38
C MET A 47 -0.84 1.33 0.44
N THR A 48 -1.37 0.85 1.57
CA THR A 48 -0.68 -0.16 2.38
C THR A 48 -0.65 -1.50 1.65
N ASN A 49 0.48 -2.20 1.75
CA ASN A 49 0.67 -3.53 1.18
C ASN A 49 0.62 -4.64 2.25
N HIS A 50 0.42 -4.25 3.53
CA HIS A 50 0.52 -5.15 4.68
C HIS A 50 -0.66 -5.00 5.61
N CYS A 51 -1.07 -6.11 6.24
CA CYS A 51 -2.01 -6.11 7.35
C CYS A 51 -1.38 -5.52 8.62
N ILE A 52 -2.17 -5.33 9.68
CA ILE A 52 -1.68 -4.76 10.95
C ILE A 52 -0.51 -5.59 11.54
N ALA A 53 -0.56 -6.92 11.43
CA ALA A 53 0.48 -7.79 11.98
C ALA A 53 1.86 -7.65 11.29
N HIS A 54 1.90 -7.11 10.06
CA HIS A 54 3.12 -6.96 9.25
C HIS A 54 3.35 -5.50 8.81
N ALA A 55 2.77 -4.55 9.55
CA ALA A 55 2.84 -3.12 9.27
C ALA A 55 4.27 -2.56 9.37
#